data_AF-A0A2W4UDE5-F1
#
_entry.id   AF-A0A2W4UDE5-F1
#
_cell.length_a   1.000
_cell.length_b   1.000
_cell.length_c   1.000
_cell.angle_alpha   90.00
_cell.angle_beta   90.00
_cell.angle_gamma   90.00
#
_symmetry.space_group_name_H-M   'P 1'
#
loop_
_entity.id
_entity.type
_entity.pdbx_description
1 polymer ?
#
loop_
_entity_poly.entity_id
_entity_poly.type
_entity_poly.pdbx_seq_one_letter_code
_entity_poly.pdbx_strand_id
1 'polypeptide(L)'
;MLAQMLAIRLQQLEAESGNADAFIAKLGLGKGTYFDLLRGRGNPTLRTVERVAARLDQSLFELIGFTDADVRCAAKRIGIDYDELQAALIARKDADERIAKALDRSP
;
A
#
# COMPACT_ATOMS: atom_id res chain seq x y z
N MET A 1 2.86 -15.08 9.02
CA MET A 1 3.61 -14.53 7.87
C MET A 1 3.43 -13.02 7.71
N LEU A 2 2.24 -12.48 7.40
CA LEU A 2 2.09 -11.02 7.16
C LEU A 2 2.51 -10.17 8.37
N ALA A 3 2.10 -10.53 9.59
CA ALA A 3 2.50 -9.83 10.81
C ALA A 3 4.03 -9.83 11.02
N GLN A 4 4.73 -10.89 10.60
CA GLN A 4 6.20 -10.97 10.71
C GLN A 4 6.88 -10.10 9.66
N MET A 5 6.36 -10.06 8.43
CA MET A 5 6.87 -9.14 7.40
C MET A 5 6.69 -7.69 7.82
N LEU A 6 5.51 -7.33 8.34
CA LEU A 6 5.25 -6.00 8.86
C LEU A 6 6.18 -5.65 10.03
N ALA A 7 6.42 -6.60 10.95
CA ALA A 7 7.36 -6.41 12.06
C ALA A 7 8.77 -6.11 11.56
N ILE A 8 9.30 -6.91 10.63
CA ILE A 8 10.64 -6.73 10.04
C ILE A 8 10.74 -5.36 9.36
N ARG A 9 9.71 -4.98 8.59
CA ARG A 9 9.69 -3.69 7.92
C ARG A 9 9.69 -2.52 8.90
N LEU A 10 8.87 -2.58 9.94
CA LEU A 10 8.81 -1.53 10.95
C LEU A 10 10.14 -1.38 11.69
N GLN A 11 10.81 -2.49 12.01
CA GLN A 11 12.16 -2.48 12.59
C GLN A 11 13.19 -1.83 11.66
N GLN A 12 13.12 -2.10 10.36
CA GLN A 12 13.98 -1.46 9.36
C GLN A 12 13.76 0.06 9.33
N LEU A 13 12.51 0.50 9.22
CA LEU A 13 12.16 1.92 9.16
C LEU A 13 12.51 2.66 10.46
N GLU A 14 12.33 2.00 11.61
CA GLU A 14 12.76 2.52 12.91
C GLU A 14 14.28 2.72 12.94
N ALA A 15 15.05 1.73 12.49
CA ALA A 15 16.51 1.82 12.41
C ALA A 15 16.99 2.92 11.45
N GLU A 16 16.32 3.09 10.30
CA GLU A 16 16.60 4.14 9.32
C GLU A 16 16.26 5.55 9.84
N SER A 17 15.31 5.67 10.76
CA SER A 17 14.89 6.97 11.31
C SER A 17 15.94 7.66 12.18
N GLY A 18 16.88 6.90 12.76
CA GLY A 18 17.88 7.40 13.70
C GLY A 18 17.32 7.90 15.06
N ASN A 19 16.00 7.90 15.24
CA ASN A 19 15.33 8.29 16.49
C ASN A 19 14.04 7.47 16.70
N ALA A 20 14.18 6.39 17.48
CA ALA A 20 13.11 5.46 17.79
C ALA A 20 11.89 6.14 18.44
N ASP A 21 12.09 7.05 19.39
CA ASP A 21 10.98 7.71 20.10
C ASP A 21 10.15 8.60 19.15
N ALA A 22 10.83 9.34 18.26
CA ALA A 22 10.17 10.15 17.24
C ALA A 22 9.44 9.27 16.21
N PHE A 23 10.03 8.14 15.81
CA PHE A 23 9.39 7.17 14.93
C PHE A 23 8.11 6.59 15.54
N ILE A 24 8.19 6.12 16.79
CA ILE A 24 7.03 5.61 17.54
C ILE A 24 5.93 6.67 17.63
N ALA A 25 6.30 7.91 17.94
CA ALA A 25 5.36 9.03 18.02
C ALA A 25 4.68 9.30 16.66
N LYS A 26 5.43 9.26 15.54
CA LYS A 26 4.91 9.46 14.18
C LYS A 26 3.80 8.45 13.85
N LEU A 27 3.95 7.19 14.26
CA LEU A 27 2.98 6.12 14.01
C LEU A 27 1.62 6.32 14.72
N GLY A 28 1.58 7.11 15.80
CA GLY A 28 0.33 7.40 16.52
C GLY A 28 -0.35 6.16 17.11
N LEU A 29 0.44 5.15 17.48
CA LEU A 29 -0.04 3.90 18.08
C LEU A 29 0.09 3.94 19.60
N GLY A 30 -0.79 3.23 20.30
CA GLY A 30 -0.56 2.93 21.72
C GLY A 30 0.68 2.05 21.88
N LYS A 31 1.46 2.26 22.96
CA LYS A 31 2.72 1.53 23.20
C LYS A 31 2.56 0.01 23.11
N GLY A 32 1.48 -0.54 23.67
CA GLY A 32 1.18 -1.98 23.58
C GLY A 32 1.02 -2.46 22.14
N THR A 33 0.19 -1.78 21.35
CA THR A 33 -0.02 -2.09 19.93
C THR A 33 1.26 -1.99 19.12
N TYR A 34 2.09 -0.97 19.38
CA TYR A 34 3.40 -0.84 18.74
C TYR A 34 4.28 -2.07 19.04
N PHE A 35 4.38 -2.44 20.31
CA PHE A 35 5.21 -3.55 20.75
C PHE A 35 4.72 -4.93 20.27
N ASP A 36 3.42 -5.08 20.07
CA ASP A 36 2.84 -6.28 19.46
C ASP A 36 3.20 -6.35 17.98
N LEU A 37 3.01 -5.25 17.24
CA LEU A 37 3.41 -5.13 15.84
C LEU A 37 4.90 -5.42 15.64
N LEU A 38 5.76 -4.83 16.47
CA LEU A 38 7.21 -4.96 16.33
C LEU A 38 7.72 -6.37 16.61
N ARG A 39 6.97 -7.16 17.39
CA ARG A 39 7.29 -8.56 17.68
C ARG A 39 6.56 -9.54 16.74
N GLY A 40 5.80 -9.02 15.77
CA GLY A 40 4.93 -9.83 14.93
C GLY A 40 3.89 -10.60 15.74
N ARG A 41 3.54 -10.11 16.93
CA ARG A 41 2.55 -10.70 17.82
C ARG A 41 1.16 -10.15 17.46
N GLY A 42 0.20 -11.05 17.40
CA GLY A 42 -1.16 -10.71 17.01
C GLY A 42 -1.36 -10.61 15.50
N ASN A 43 -2.60 -10.33 15.12
CA ASN A 43 -3.02 -10.18 13.72
C ASN A 43 -3.59 -8.77 13.56
N PRO A 44 -2.77 -7.77 13.16
CA PRO A 44 -3.26 -6.42 12.98
C PRO A 44 -4.34 -6.39 11.91
N THR A 45 -5.40 -5.63 12.17
CA THR A 45 -6.45 -5.43 11.16
C THR A 45 -5.88 -4.68 9.97
N LEU A 46 -6.48 -4.87 8.78
CA LEU A 46 -6.10 -4.11 7.58
C LEU A 46 -6.11 -2.59 7.84
N ARG A 47 -7.16 -2.11 8.53
CA ARG A 47 -7.30 -0.70 8.96
C ARG A 47 -6.13 -0.22 9.82
N THR A 48 -5.59 -1.07 10.68
CA THR A 48 -4.41 -0.73 11.49
C THR A 48 -3.18 -0.56 10.62
N VAL A 49 -2.97 -1.47 9.66
CA VAL A 49 -1.81 -1.41 8.76
C VAL A 49 -1.90 -0.21 7.82
N GLU A 50 -3.09 0.08 7.26
CA GLU A 50 -3.33 1.28 6.46
C GLU A 50 -3.06 2.56 7.23
N ARG A 51 -3.48 2.64 8.50
CA ARG A 51 -3.20 3.79 9.35
C ARG A 51 -1.70 3.97 9.57
N VAL A 52 -0.97 2.87 9.78
CA VAL A 52 0.50 2.90 9.92
C VAL A 52 1.15 3.38 8.62
N ALA A 53 0.74 2.83 7.46
CA ALA A 53 1.25 3.23 6.16
C ALA A 53 1.01 4.73 5.89
N ALA A 54 -0.22 5.20 6.12
CA ALA A 54 -0.58 6.60 5.94
C ALA A 54 0.24 7.53 6.84
N ARG A 55 0.54 7.12 8.08
CA ARG A 55 1.41 7.88 8.99
C ARG A 55 2.86 7.92 8.52
N LEU A 56 3.29 6.97 7.71
CA LEU A 56 4.61 6.89 7.10
C LEU A 56 4.66 7.50 5.70
N ASP A 57 3.58 8.15 5.26
CA ASP A 57 3.45 8.74 3.92
C ASP A 57 3.62 7.68 2.81
N GLN A 58 3.17 6.45 3.09
CA GLN A 58 3.24 5.29 2.20
C GLN A 58 1.84 4.68 2.00
N SER A 59 1.61 4.08 0.84
CA SER A 59 0.52 3.12 0.66
C SER A 59 0.81 1.82 1.42
N LEU A 60 -0.24 1.03 1.67
CA LEU A 60 -0.11 -0.29 2.28
C LEU A 60 0.87 -1.19 1.49
N PHE A 61 0.80 -1.14 0.16
CA PHE A 61 1.63 -1.96 -0.73
C PHE A 61 3.10 -1.53 -0.67
N GLU A 62 3.39 -0.23 -0.69
CA GLU A 62 4.74 0.30 -0.52
C GLU A 62 5.31 -0.05 0.86
N LEU A 63 4.49 0.03 1.92
CA LEU A 63 4.91 -0.36 3.25
C LEU A 63 5.40 -1.81 3.26
N ILE A 64 4.65 -2.75 2.67
CA ILE A 64 5.03 -4.17 2.66
C ILE A 64 5.99 -4.55 1.51
N GLY A 65 6.43 -3.60 0.71
CA GLY A 65 7.33 -3.82 -0.43
C GLY A 65 6.69 -4.60 -1.58
N PHE A 66 5.37 -4.54 -1.74
CA PHE A 66 4.64 -5.19 -2.83
C PHE A 66 4.86 -4.40 -4.12
N THR A 67 5.47 -5.05 -5.11
CA THR A 67 5.84 -4.42 -6.39
C THR A 67 4.83 -4.75 -7.50
N ASP A 68 4.89 -4.02 -8.61
CA ASP A 68 4.11 -4.36 -9.82
C ASP A 68 4.40 -5.78 -10.34
N ALA A 69 5.62 -6.30 -10.14
CA ALA A 69 5.94 -7.67 -10.49
C ALA A 69 5.18 -8.68 -9.62
N ASP A 70 5.04 -8.38 -8.33
CA ASP A 70 4.26 -9.20 -7.40
C ASP A 70 2.76 -9.15 -7.75
N VAL A 71 2.26 -7.97 -8.12
CA VAL A 71 0.88 -7.79 -8.60
C VAL A 71 0.63 -8.62 -9.86
N ARG A 72 1.51 -8.52 -10.87
CA ARG A 72 1.39 -9.31 -12.11
C ARG A 72 1.40 -10.81 -11.83
N CYS A 73 2.30 -11.26 -10.96
CA CYS A 73 2.39 -12.66 -10.56
C CYS A 73 1.11 -13.14 -9.85
N ALA A 74 0.61 -12.36 -8.90
CA ALA A 74 -0.63 -12.66 -8.18
C ALA A 74 -1.86 -12.65 -9.10
N ALA A 75 -1.98 -11.67 -9.99
CA ALA A 75 -3.05 -11.56 -10.98
C ALA A 75 -3.07 -12.78 -11.91
N LYS A 76 -1.90 -13.18 -12.44
CA LYS A 76 -1.78 -14.36 -13.29
C LYS A 76 -2.25 -15.64 -12.60
N ARG A 77 -1.97 -15.79 -11.30
CA ARG A 77 -2.40 -16.97 -10.50
C ARG A 77 -3.91 -17.12 -10.38
N ILE A 78 -4.66 -16.02 -10.52
CA ILE A 78 -6.13 -16.02 -10.49
C ILE A 78 -6.75 -15.85 -11.89
N GLY A 79 -5.95 -16.02 -12.95
CA GLY A 79 -6.42 -15.97 -14.34
C GLY A 79 -6.63 -14.57 -14.88
N ILE A 80 -6.04 -13.54 -14.26
CA ILE A 80 -6.07 -12.16 -14.74
C ILE A 80 -4.77 -11.87 -15.50
N ASP A 81 -4.87 -11.52 -16.78
CA ASP A 81 -3.79 -10.88 -17.51
C ASP A 81 -3.74 -9.40 -17.12
N TYR A 82 -2.78 -9.05 -16.28
CA TYR A 82 -2.65 -7.71 -15.73
C TYR A 82 -2.35 -6.67 -16.81
N ASP A 83 -1.49 -7.00 -17.78
CA ASP A 83 -1.06 -6.05 -18.81
C ASP A 83 -2.20 -5.80 -19.82
N GLU A 84 -2.97 -6.84 -20.16
CA GLU A 84 -4.18 -6.69 -20.98
C GLU A 84 -5.25 -5.83 -20.25
N LEU A 85 -5.50 -6.12 -18.97
CA LEU A 85 -6.44 -5.35 -18.16
C LEU A 85 -6.03 -3.87 -18.06
N GLN A 86 -4.74 -3.62 -17.84
CA GLN A 86 -4.20 -2.26 -17.76
C GLN A 86 -4.38 -1.52 -19.09
N ALA A 87 -4.09 -2.17 -20.22
CA ALA A 87 -4.29 -1.60 -21.56
C ALA A 87 -5.77 -1.26 -21.81
N ALA A 88 -6.70 -2.15 -21.44
CA ALA A 88 -8.13 -1.93 -21.59
C ALA A 88 -8.64 -0.75 -20.75
N LEU A 89 -8.15 -0.60 -19.51
CA LEU A 89 -8.50 0.52 -18.63
C LEU A 89 -8.01 1.86 -19.19
N ILE A 90 -6.79 1.91 -19.74
CA ILE A 90 -6.24 3.11 -20.37
C ILE A 90 -7.06 3.49 -21.61
N ALA A 91 -7.36 2.53 -22.48
CA ALA A 91 -8.16 2.77 -23.67
C ALA A 91 -9.56 3.30 -23.34
N ARG A 92 -10.19 2.80 -22.27
CA ARG A 92 -11.47 3.31 -21.78
C ARG A 92 -11.37 4.75 -21.29
N LYS A 93 -10.36 5.05 -20.47
CA LYS A 93 -10.13 6.42 -19.96
C LYS A 93 -9.93 7.42 -21.10
N ASP A 94 -9.13 7.07 -22.10
CA ASP A 94 -8.91 7.91 -23.28
C ASP A 94 -10.20 8.15 -24.07
N ALA A 95 -11.05 7.13 -24.19
CA ALA A 95 -12.36 7.25 -24.83
C ALA A 95 -13.28 8.19 -24.04
N ASP A 96 -13.35 8.03 -22.72
CA ASP A 96 -14.16 8.88 -21.84
C ASP A 96 -13.71 10.36 -21.91
N GLU A 97 -12.40 10.61 -21.92
CA GLU A 97 -11.84 11.96 -22.07
C GLU A 97 -12.16 12.59 -23.43
N ARG A 98 -12.17 11.80 -24.53
CA ARG A 98 -12.58 12.29 -25.85
C ARG A 98 -14.05 12.66 -25.89
N ILE A 99 -14.91 11.84 -25.28
CA ILE A 99 -16.36 12.11 -25.19
C ILE A 99 -16.60 13.38 -24.37
N ALA A 100 -15.95 13.53 -23.22
CA ALA A 100 -16.05 14.73 -22.40
C ALA A 100 -15.65 16.00 -23.16
N LYS A 101 -14.53 15.97 -23.91
CA LYS A 101 -14.08 17.09 -24.75
C LYS A 101 -15.03 17.40 -25.92
N ALA A 102 -15.72 16.40 -26.46
CA ALA A 102 -16.70 16.60 -27.52
C ALA A 102 -17.98 17.26 -26.99
N LEU A 103 -18.42 16.87 -25.79
CA LEU A 103 -19.56 17.48 -25.10
C LEU A 103 -19.29 18.95 -24.72
N ASP A 104 -18.08 19.26 -24.27
CA ASP A 104 -17.67 20.62 -23.86
C ASP A 104 -17.47 21.59 -25.06
N ARG A 105 -17.40 21.06 -26.29
CA ARG A 105 -17.29 21.83 -27.55
C ARG A 105 -18.59 21.91 -28.33
N SER A 106 -19.68 21.36 -27.80
CA SER A 106 -21.00 21.45 -28.41
C SER A 106 -21.69 22.74 -27.92
N PRO A 107 -22.10 23.66 -28.81
CA PRO A 107 -22.73 24.94 -28.44
C PRO A 107 -24.14 24.78 -27.86
#